data_AF-V5B7A5-F1
#
_entry.id   AF-V5B7A5-F1
#
_cell.length_a   1.000
_cell.length_b   1.000
_cell.length_c   1.000
_cell.angle_alpha   90.00
_cell.angle_beta   90.00
_cell.angle_gamma   90.00
#
_symmetry.space_group_name_H-M   'P 1'
#
loop_
_entity.id
_entity.type
_entity.pdbx_description
1 polymer ?
#
loop_
_entity_poly.entity_id
_entity_poly.type
_entity_poly.pdbx_seq_one_letter_code
_entity_poly.pdbx_strand_id
1 'polypeptide(L)'
;MPSMHFFKSGEPSPPDNGVYATFSPTQQSLRRIIHTLAGVNKGLGYVQGMNELVGHLLYAFASGRSEVVNEQVESEVFFCFQTMLAYLGDDFCRSLDYDQDTGVSCTIRNFERLLQFLEPELWEHLGKKQIKSEFYAFRWLTLLFTQEFNVPDVFRVWDFLFSFGEELRSVVLVVAVAMLNCLRDELLRLTSLSEILPLLQSYPPCDVNDFLKVAMGWIDRYGFRLVKELKVATSEDVLRLQRRFCIPVPGDASWSSSFRGLMSSVKEFAKHIR
;
A
#
# COMPACT_ATOMS: atom_id res chain seq x y z
N MET A 1 5.43 9.56 -6.93
CA MET A 1 5.15 10.33 -8.19
C MET A 1 6.29 10.14 -9.19
N PRO A 2 6.00 9.77 -10.46
CA PRO A 2 7.03 9.66 -11.49
C PRO A 2 7.81 10.96 -11.69
N SER A 3 9.05 10.84 -12.16
CA SER A 3 9.98 11.96 -12.30
C SER A 3 9.30 13.17 -12.95
N MET A 4 9.52 14.36 -12.39
CA MET A 4 9.01 15.61 -12.96
C MET A 4 9.41 15.77 -14.44
N HIS A 5 10.48 15.13 -14.91
CA HIS A 5 10.86 15.14 -16.32
C HIS A 5 9.81 14.51 -17.24
N PHE A 6 9.13 13.43 -16.83
CA PHE A 6 8.05 12.80 -17.61
C PHE A 6 6.84 13.72 -17.77
N PHE A 7 6.55 14.55 -16.76
CA PHE A 7 5.45 15.50 -16.80
C PHE A 7 5.87 16.91 -17.26
N LYS A 8 7.14 17.15 -17.56
CA LYS A 8 7.69 18.45 -18.02
C LYS A 8 8.22 18.42 -19.45
N SER A 9 8.23 17.27 -20.11
CA SER A 9 8.65 17.17 -21.51
C SER A 9 7.62 17.84 -22.42
N GLY A 10 8.11 18.83 -23.18
CA GLY A 10 7.32 19.80 -23.92
C GLY A 10 7.68 21.19 -23.43
N GLU A 11 8.57 21.88 -24.14
CA GLU A 11 8.85 23.29 -23.85
C GLU A 11 7.53 24.08 -23.83
N PRO A 12 7.34 24.99 -22.86
CA PRO A 12 6.18 25.87 -22.89
C PRO A 12 6.27 26.73 -24.14
N SER A 13 5.29 26.63 -25.05
CA SER A 13 5.11 27.61 -26.12
C SER A 13 5.05 29.02 -25.50
N PRO A 14 5.73 30.02 -26.06
CA PRO A 14 5.75 31.35 -25.46
C PRO A 14 4.32 31.90 -25.35
N PRO A 15 3.99 32.57 -24.23
CA PRO A 15 2.64 33.07 -24.03
C PRO A 15 2.41 34.30 -24.91
N ASP A 16 1.64 34.15 -25.97
CA ASP A 16 0.94 35.29 -26.54
C ASP A 16 -0.12 35.72 -25.52
N ASN A 17 0.17 36.81 -24.80
CA ASN A 17 -0.76 37.62 -24.01
C ASN A 17 -1.22 37.07 -22.65
N GLY A 18 -0.27 36.90 -21.72
CA GLY A 18 -0.58 36.99 -20.28
C GLY A 18 -0.97 35.68 -19.59
N VAL A 19 0.07 34.97 -19.12
CA VAL A 19 0.10 34.05 -17.97
C VAL A 19 -1.10 33.10 -17.80
N TYR A 20 -1.07 32.00 -18.55
CA TYR A 20 -1.61 30.72 -18.07
C TYR A 20 -0.44 29.76 -17.88
N ALA A 21 -0.40 29.02 -16.77
CA ALA A 21 0.53 27.91 -16.62
C ALA A 21 0.24 26.90 -17.74
N THR A 22 1.10 26.82 -18.75
CA THR A 22 0.94 25.89 -19.86
C THR A 22 1.27 24.49 -19.36
N PHE A 23 0.24 23.69 -19.09
CA PHE A 23 0.42 22.28 -18.75
C PHE A 23 1.06 21.56 -19.94
N SER A 24 2.05 20.70 -19.67
CA SER A 24 2.63 19.83 -20.69
C SER A 24 1.54 18.91 -21.30
N PRO A 25 1.76 18.38 -22.51
CA PRO A 25 0.81 17.44 -23.12
C PRO A 25 0.44 16.29 -22.18
N THR A 26 1.42 15.69 -21.49
CA THR A 26 1.21 14.60 -20.53
C THR A 26 0.42 15.04 -19.29
N GLN A 27 0.62 16.27 -18.79
CA GLN A 27 -0.20 16.83 -17.72
C GLN A 27 -1.65 17.05 -18.16
N GLN A 28 -1.87 17.45 -19.41
CA GLN A 28 -3.21 17.58 -19.97
C GLN A 28 -3.89 16.21 -20.11
N SER A 29 -3.17 15.18 -20.55
CA SER A 29 -3.64 13.79 -20.60
C SER A 29 -4.07 13.30 -19.21
N LEU A 30 -3.20 13.47 -18.20
CA LEU A 30 -3.53 13.13 -16.81
C LEU A 30 -4.81 13.83 -16.34
N ARG A 31 -4.94 15.13 -16.63
CA ARG A 31 -6.14 15.91 -16.27
C ARG A 31 -7.39 15.41 -16.98
N ARG A 32 -7.32 15.08 -18.28
CA ARG A 32 -8.45 14.52 -19.04
C ARG A 32 -8.90 13.19 -18.45
N ILE A 33 -7.97 12.28 -18.16
CA ILE A 33 -8.29 10.97 -17.56
C ILE A 33 -9.01 11.17 -16.22
N ILE A 34 -8.45 11.95 -15.30
CA ILE A 34 -9.03 12.18 -13.97
C ILE A 34 -10.40 12.87 -14.06
N HIS A 35 -10.53 13.87 -14.93
CA HIS A 35 -11.79 14.58 -15.13
C HIS A 35 -12.88 13.64 -15.66
N THR A 36 -12.56 12.80 -16.64
CA THR A 36 -13.48 11.79 -17.17
C THR A 36 -13.85 10.76 -16.10
N LEU A 37 -12.88 10.28 -15.30
CA LEU A 37 -13.12 9.36 -14.19
C LEU A 37 -14.08 9.94 -13.15
N ALA A 38 -13.87 11.19 -12.73
CA ALA A 38 -14.74 11.88 -11.79
C ALA A 38 -16.15 12.10 -12.36
N GLY A 39 -16.26 12.37 -13.67
CA GLY A 39 -17.53 12.54 -14.36
C GLY A 39 -18.35 11.25 -14.50
N VAL A 40 -17.67 10.12 -14.72
CA VAL A 40 -18.28 8.78 -14.79
C VAL A 40 -18.68 8.29 -13.39
N ASN A 41 -17.81 8.47 -12.40
CA ASN A 41 -18.02 8.02 -11.03
C ASN A 41 -18.54 9.17 -10.14
N LYS A 42 -19.71 9.73 -10.45
CA LYS A 42 -20.24 10.93 -9.75
C LYS A 42 -20.36 10.80 -8.23
N GLY A 43 -20.59 9.59 -7.72
CA GLY A 43 -20.64 9.30 -6.29
C GLY A 43 -19.28 9.36 -5.59
N LEU A 44 -18.19 9.17 -6.34
CA LEU A 44 -16.82 9.26 -5.86
C LEU A 44 -16.23 10.65 -6.11
N GLY A 45 -16.40 11.17 -7.33
CA GLY A 45 -15.77 12.40 -7.80
C GLY A 45 -14.25 12.27 -7.89
N TYR A 46 -13.54 13.39 -7.72
CA TYR A 46 -12.08 13.42 -7.59
C TYR A 46 -11.68 13.46 -6.11
N VAL A 47 -10.71 12.62 -5.77
CA VAL A 47 -10.12 12.53 -4.44
C VAL A 47 -8.62 12.68 -4.56
N GLN A 48 -8.04 13.52 -3.69
CA GLN A 48 -6.60 13.73 -3.63
C GLN A 48 -5.88 12.39 -3.44
N GLY A 49 -4.90 12.09 -4.30
CA GLY A 49 -4.24 10.78 -4.35
C GLY A 49 -4.52 10.01 -5.65
N MET A 50 -5.72 10.17 -6.23
CA MET A 50 -6.05 9.54 -7.53
C MET A 50 -5.09 10.00 -8.64
N ASN A 51 -4.72 11.27 -8.63
CA ASN A 51 -3.77 11.84 -9.57
C ASN A 51 -2.39 11.17 -9.53
N GLU A 52 -1.99 10.68 -8.36
CA GLU A 52 -0.73 9.99 -8.20
C GLU A 52 -0.78 8.59 -8.81
N LEU A 53 -1.83 7.83 -8.51
CA LEU A 53 -2.02 6.49 -9.05
C LEU A 53 -2.17 6.52 -10.58
N VAL A 54 -3.01 7.42 -11.11
CA VAL A 54 -3.16 7.61 -12.56
C VAL A 54 -1.85 8.08 -13.18
N GLY A 55 -1.07 8.92 -12.49
CA GLY A 55 0.25 9.34 -12.96
C GLY A 55 1.23 8.17 -13.12
N HIS A 56 1.27 7.23 -12.17
CA HIS A 56 2.11 6.03 -12.27
C HIS A 56 1.63 5.07 -13.36
N LEU A 57 0.31 4.87 -13.51
CA LEU A 57 -0.25 4.09 -14.61
C LEU A 57 0.12 4.73 -15.95
N LEU A 58 -0.06 6.04 -16.10
CA LEU A 58 0.30 6.75 -17.32
C LEU A 58 1.78 6.58 -17.66
N TYR A 59 2.66 6.66 -16.67
CA TYR A 59 4.08 6.37 -16.84
C TYR A 59 4.33 4.92 -17.26
N ALA A 60 3.67 3.94 -16.64
CA ALA A 60 3.83 2.52 -16.95
C ALA A 60 3.39 2.18 -18.37
N PHE A 61 2.17 2.59 -18.76
CA PHE A 61 1.63 2.35 -20.11
C PHE A 61 2.43 3.09 -21.19
N ALA A 62 2.98 4.26 -20.86
CA ALA A 62 3.90 4.98 -21.74
C ALA A 62 5.35 4.46 -21.71
N SER A 63 5.67 3.44 -20.90
CA SER A 63 7.03 2.95 -20.68
C SER A 63 8.04 4.07 -20.34
N GLY A 64 7.59 5.06 -19.56
CA GLY A 64 8.37 6.23 -19.16
C GLY A 64 8.64 7.26 -20.26
N ARG A 65 8.06 7.10 -21.45
CA ARG A 65 8.24 7.97 -22.61
C ARG A 65 7.03 8.87 -22.83
N SER A 66 7.15 10.15 -22.50
CA SER A 66 6.03 11.10 -22.62
C SER A 66 5.48 11.25 -24.04
N GLU A 67 6.34 11.08 -25.06
CA GLU A 67 6.02 11.24 -26.47
C GLU A 67 5.10 10.15 -27.02
N VAL A 68 4.96 9.01 -26.32
CA VAL A 68 4.02 7.96 -26.72
C VAL A 68 2.64 8.14 -26.10
N VAL A 69 2.47 9.11 -25.19
CA VAL A 69 1.18 9.39 -24.57
C VAL A 69 0.24 9.96 -25.63
N ASN A 70 -0.77 9.18 -25.98
CA ASN A 70 -1.79 9.50 -26.97
C ASN A 70 -3.17 9.04 -26.46
N GLU A 71 -4.22 9.23 -27.26
CA GLU A 71 -5.59 8.88 -26.89
C GLU A 71 -5.77 7.38 -26.56
N GLN A 72 -5.01 6.50 -27.21
CA GLN A 72 -5.03 5.07 -26.90
C GLN A 72 -4.47 4.81 -25.51
N VAL A 73 -3.29 5.33 -25.18
CA VAL A 73 -2.70 5.22 -23.84
C VAL A 73 -3.61 5.83 -22.78
N GLU A 74 -4.24 6.98 -23.06
CA GLU A 74 -5.22 7.59 -22.15
C GLU A 74 -6.40 6.65 -21.87
N SER A 75 -6.94 5.99 -22.91
CA SER A 75 -8.05 5.06 -22.77
C SER A 75 -7.68 3.80 -21.99
N GLU A 76 -6.48 3.24 -22.22
CA GLU A 76 -5.97 2.07 -21.52
C GLU A 76 -5.76 2.36 -20.03
N VAL A 77 -5.16 3.51 -19.71
CA VAL A 77 -4.99 3.98 -18.33
C VAL A 77 -6.33 4.24 -17.66
N PHE A 78 -7.29 4.84 -18.36
CA PHE A 78 -8.64 5.06 -17.86
C PHE A 78 -9.31 3.74 -17.44
N PHE A 79 -9.34 2.74 -18.31
CA PHE A 79 -9.96 1.45 -18.00
C PHE A 79 -9.20 0.68 -16.93
N CYS A 80 -7.85 0.69 -16.97
CA CYS A 80 -7.03 0.06 -15.93
C CYS A 80 -7.32 0.67 -14.56
N PHE A 81 -7.39 1.99 -14.45
CA PHE A 81 -7.70 2.67 -13.20
C PHE A 81 -9.14 2.45 -12.76
N GLN A 82 -10.11 2.38 -13.70
CA GLN A 82 -11.50 2.04 -13.40
C GLN A 82 -11.61 0.63 -12.78
N THR A 83 -10.86 -0.35 -13.32
CA THR A 83 -10.77 -1.69 -12.72
C THR A 83 -10.14 -1.64 -11.34
N MET A 84 -9.08 -0.85 -11.14
CA MET A 84 -8.44 -0.70 -9.84
C MET A 84 -9.40 -0.07 -8.80
N LEU A 85 -10.21 0.91 -9.20
CA LEU A 85 -11.26 1.49 -8.36
C LEU A 85 -12.35 0.48 -7.99
N ALA A 86 -12.61 -0.55 -8.80
CA ALA A 86 -13.57 -1.59 -8.42
C ALA A 86 -13.12 -2.40 -7.19
N TYR A 87 -11.80 -2.49 -6.96
CA TYR A 87 -11.24 -3.24 -5.82
C TYR A 87 -10.85 -2.35 -4.63
N LEU A 88 -10.50 -1.09 -4.88
CA LEU A 88 -9.95 -0.17 -3.88
C LEU A 88 -10.80 1.11 -3.69
N GLY A 89 -11.88 1.27 -4.47
CA GLY A 89 -12.66 2.51 -4.58
C GLY A 89 -13.31 2.95 -3.28
N ASP A 90 -13.67 2.02 -2.39
CA ASP A 90 -14.28 2.35 -1.11
C ASP A 90 -13.37 3.25 -0.26
N ASP A 91 -12.04 3.06 -0.36
CA ASP A 91 -11.05 3.81 0.40
C ASP A 91 -10.93 5.28 -0.05
N PHE A 92 -11.43 5.59 -1.26
CA PHE A 92 -11.52 6.95 -1.78
C PHE A 92 -12.87 7.60 -1.47
N CYS A 93 -13.89 6.82 -1.11
CA CYS A 93 -15.23 7.33 -0.91
C CYS A 93 -15.41 7.89 0.51
N ARG A 94 -15.24 9.21 0.67
CA ARG A 94 -15.37 9.88 1.99
C ARG A 94 -16.70 9.63 2.70
N SER A 95 -17.78 9.36 1.96
CA SER A 95 -19.09 9.03 2.56
C SER A 95 -19.09 7.66 3.25
N LEU A 96 -18.14 6.78 2.92
CA LEU A 96 -17.97 5.47 3.53
C LEU A 96 -17.04 5.49 4.74
N ASP A 97 -16.35 6.62 5.03
CA ASP A 97 -15.40 6.68 6.15
C ASP A 97 -16.06 6.53 7.53
N TYR A 98 -17.38 6.79 7.61
CA TYR A 98 -18.21 6.61 8.80
C TYR A 98 -18.94 5.25 8.83
N ASP A 99 -18.87 4.50 7.74
CA ASP A 99 -19.45 3.16 7.67
C ASP A 99 -18.60 2.18 8.46
N GLN A 100 -19.24 1.25 9.16
CA GLN A 100 -18.52 0.31 10.02
C GLN A 100 -17.79 -0.76 9.20
N ASP A 101 -18.26 -1.08 8.00
CA ASP A 101 -17.80 -2.23 7.22
C ASP A 101 -17.03 -1.83 5.95
N THR A 102 -17.05 -0.55 5.56
CA THR A 102 -16.41 -0.01 4.36
C THR A 102 -15.58 1.25 4.65
N GLY A 103 -14.90 1.78 3.63
CA GLY A 103 -14.08 2.99 3.75
C GLY A 103 -12.72 2.78 4.42
N VAL A 104 -11.96 3.88 4.50
CA VAL A 104 -10.55 3.81 4.91
C VAL A 104 -10.37 3.43 6.38
N SER A 105 -11.33 3.82 7.23
CA SER A 105 -11.39 3.43 8.65
C SER A 105 -11.46 1.91 8.81
N CYS A 106 -12.25 1.22 7.99
CA CYS A 106 -12.34 -0.23 7.97
C CYS A 106 -11.01 -0.85 7.50
N THR A 107 -10.41 -0.30 6.45
CA THR A 107 -9.12 -0.75 5.92
C THR A 107 -7.99 -0.64 6.95
N ILE A 108 -7.91 0.46 7.72
CA ILE A 108 -6.94 0.60 8.82
C ILE A 108 -7.21 -0.42 9.92
N ARG A 109 -8.47 -0.61 10.34
CA ARG A 109 -8.79 -1.61 11.37
C ARG A 109 -8.42 -3.03 10.93
N ASN A 110 -8.63 -3.37 9.67
CA ASN A 110 -8.23 -4.66 9.10
C ASN A 110 -6.71 -4.82 9.07
N PHE A 111 -5.98 -3.75 8.75
CA PHE A 111 -4.53 -3.69 8.88
C PHE A 111 -4.08 -3.93 10.33
N GLU A 112 -4.71 -3.28 11.31
CA GLU A 112 -4.35 -3.45 12.73
C GLU A 112 -4.58 -4.88 13.23
N ARG A 113 -5.69 -5.52 12.85
CA ARG A 113 -5.97 -6.91 13.19
C ARG A 113 -4.94 -7.86 12.57
N LEU A 114 -4.54 -7.59 11.32
CA LEU A 114 -3.52 -8.38 10.64
C LEU A 114 -2.14 -8.18 11.28
N LEU A 115 -1.80 -6.94 11.65
CA LEU A 115 -0.59 -6.60 12.39
C LEU A 115 -0.55 -7.28 13.75
N GLN A 116 -1.66 -7.22 14.50
CA GLN A 116 -1.81 -7.93 15.76
C GLN A 116 -1.60 -9.42 15.57
N PHE A 117 -2.17 -10.03 14.53
CA PHE A 117 -2.04 -11.45 14.26
C PHE A 117 -0.60 -11.87 13.91
N LEU A 118 0.03 -11.19 12.93
CA LEU A 118 1.32 -11.57 12.36
C LEU A 118 2.52 -11.10 13.21
N GLU A 119 2.44 -9.89 13.77
CA GLU A 119 3.51 -9.22 14.53
C GLU A 119 2.99 -8.66 15.86
N PRO A 120 2.53 -9.51 16.80
CA PRO A 120 1.87 -9.06 18.01
C PRO A 120 2.76 -8.22 18.94
N GLU A 121 4.07 -8.50 18.99
CA GLU A 121 5.01 -7.71 19.81
C GLU A 121 5.14 -6.29 19.27
N LEU A 122 5.25 -6.16 17.94
CA LEU A 122 5.35 -4.85 17.30
C LEU A 122 4.04 -4.07 17.45
N TRP A 123 2.90 -4.75 17.27
CA TRP A 123 1.57 -4.18 17.52
C TRP A 123 1.45 -3.62 18.95
N GLU A 124 1.81 -4.42 19.95
CA GLU A 124 1.75 -4.01 21.35
C GLU A 124 2.73 -2.86 21.66
N HIS A 125 3.94 -2.93 21.12
CA HIS A 125 4.96 -1.88 21.30
C HIS A 125 4.49 -0.53 20.73
N LEU A 126 4.02 -0.51 19.49
CA LEU A 126 3.49 0.71 18.85
C LEU A 126 2.29 1.27 19.64
N GLY A 127 1.39 0.39 20.10
CA GLY A 127 0.26 0.76 20.95
C GLY A 127 0.69 1.40 22.29
N LYS A 128 1.69 0.82 22.97
CA LYS A 128 2.27 1.39 24.20
C LYS A 128 2.90 2.77 23.98
N LYS A 129 3.41 3.04 22.77
CA LYS A 129 3.95 4.35 22.37
C LYS A 129 2.90 5.32 21.85
N GLN A 130 1.62 4.95 21.89
CA GLN A 130 0.49 5.76 21.39
C GLN A 130 0.63 6.10 19.89
N ILE A 131 1.25 5.21 19.12
CA ILE A 131 1.42 5.37 17.67
C ILE A 131 0.22 4.72 17.00
N LYS A 132 -0.65 5.56 16.46
CA LYS A 132 -1.83 5.15 15.72
C LYS A 132 -1.46 4.74 14.30
N SER A 133 -2.05 3.65 13.81
CA SER A 133 -1.76 3.09 12.48
C SER A 133 -2.11 4.07 11.36
N GLU A 134 -3.13 4.88 11.55
CA GLU A 134 -3.57 5.95 10.65
C GLU A 134 -2.46 6.95 10.32
N PHE A 135 -1.50 7.17 11.24
CA PHE A 135 -0.46 8.19 11.06
C PHE A 135 0.63 7.79 10.04
N TYR A 136 0.71 6.51 9.68
CA TYR A 136 1.68 6.01 8.69
C TYR A 136 1.04 5.13 7.63
N ALA A 137 0.18 4.17 8.01
CA ALA A 137 -0.36 3.18 7.10
C ALA A 137 -1.43 3.76 6.16
N PHE A 138 -2.14 4.83 6.54
CA PHE A 138 -3.16 5.45 5.68
C PHE A 138 -2.61 5.77 4.30
N ARG A 139 -1.46 6.43 4.26
CA ARG A 139 -0.80 6.85 3.01
C ARG A 139 -0.28 5.66 2.22
N TRP A 140 0.28 4.66 2.90
CA TRP A 140 0.77 3.43 2.28
C TRP A 140 -0.35 2.68 1.55
N LEU A 141 -1.49 2.50 2.23
CA LEU A 141 -2.61 1.71 1.73
C LEU A 141 -3.38 2.45 0.62
N THR A 142 -3.69 3.73 0.84
CA THR A 142 -4.49 4.53 -0.12
C THR A 142 -3.74 4.89 -1.39
N LEU A 143 -2.41 5.00 -1.32
CA LEU A 143 -1.57 5.34 -2.47
C LEU A 143 -0.79 4.14 -2.99
N LEU A 144 -1.11 2.91 -2.57
CA LEU A 144 -0.42 1.69 -3.01
C LEU A 144 1.11 1.84 -3.00
N PHE A 145 1.63 2.39 -1.90
CA PHE A 145 3.06 2.58 -1.63
C PHE A 145 3.82 3.51 -2.58
N THR A 146 3.13 4.26 -3.46
CA THR A 146 3.79 5.09 -4.51
C THR A 146 4.66 6.23 -3.99
N GLN A 147 4.52 6.57 -2.71
CA GLN A 147 5.29 7.61 -2.06
C GLN A 147 6.42 7.09 -1.15
N GLU A 148 6.50 5.77 -0.93
CA GLU A 148 7.58 5.19 -0.11
C GLU A 148 8.82 4.88 -0.94
N PHE A 149 8.63 4.59 -2.23
CA PHE A 149 9.66 4.01 -3.07
C PHE A 149 9.82 4.79 -4.38
N ASN A 150 10.97 4.58 -5.03
CA ASN A 150 11.20 5.10 -6.38
C ASN A 150 10.30 4.35 -7.40
N VAL A 151 10.15 4.92 -8.60
CA VAL A 151 9.23 4.37 -9.61
C VAL A 151 9.50 2.90 -9.96
N PRO A 152 10.75 2.45 -10.24
CA PRO A 152 11.03 1.04 -10.44
C PRO A 152 10.57 0.13 -9.30
N ASP A 153 10.85 0.52 -8.06
CA ASP A 153 10.49 -0.23 -6.87
C ASP A 153 8.97 -0.27 -6.65
N VAL A 154 8.28 0.85 -6.90
CA VAL A 154 6.81 0.93 -6.90
C VAL A 154 6.23 -0.07 -7.90
N PHE A 155 6.75 -0.12 -9.13
CA PHE A 155 6.26 -1.08 -10.12
C PHE A 155 6.58 -2.52 -9.75
N ARG A 156 7.75 -2.77 -9.16
CA ARG A 156 8.07 -4.10 -8.64
C ARG A 156 7.08 -4.56 -7.56
N VAL A 157 6.65 -3.65 -6.68
CA VAL A 157 5.60 -3.89 -5.70
C VAL A 157 4.26 -4.09 -6.40
N TRP A 158 3.90 -3.25 -7.37
CA TRP A 158 2.63 -3.36 -8.10
C TRP A 158 2.51 -4.66 -8.91
N ASP A 159 3.58 -5.12 -9.54
CA ASP A 159 3.61 -6.43 -10.22
C ASP A 159 3.26 -7.55 -9.24
N PHE A 160 3.81 -7.50 -8.03
CA PHE A 160 3.47 -8.45 -6.98
C PHE A 160 2.00 -8.30 -6.57
N LEU A 161 1.52 -7.09 -6.26
CA LEU A 161 0.14 -6.85 -5.82
C LEU A 161 -0.90 -7.31 -6.85
N PHE A 162 -0.72 -6.93 -8.11
CA PHE A 162 -1.68 -7.22 -9.18
C PHE A 162 -1.68 -8.67 -9.63
N SER A 163 -0.60 -9.43 -9.36
CA SER A 163 -0.56 -10.87 -9.64
C SER A 163 -1.62 -11.70 -8.88
N PHE A 164 -2.21 -11.13 -7.83
CA PHE A 164 -3.22 -11.80 -6.99
C PHE A 164 -4.67 -11.46 -7.34
N GLY A 165 -4.92 -10.64 -8.38
CA GLY A 165 -6.26 -10.35 -8.89
C GLY A 165 -7.24 -9.85 -7.81
N GLU A 166 -8.32 -10.60 -7.58
CA GLU A 166 -9.38 -10.22 -6.63
C GLU A 166 -8.90 -10.09 -5.17
N GLU A 167 -7.77 -10.69 -4.82
CA GLU A 167 -7.20 -10.61 -3.47
C GLU A 167 -6.33 -9.35 -3.25
N LEU A 168 -6.28 -8.43 -4.22
CA LEU A 168 -5.48 -7.19 -4.18
C LEU A 168 -5.56 -6.47 -2.82
N ARG A 169 -6.77 -6.20 -2.33
CA ARG A 169 -6.96 -5.51 -1.05
C ARG A 169 -6.37 -6.30 0.13
N SER A 170 -6.48 -7.63 0.12
CA SER A 170 -5.87 -8.48 1.14
C SER A 170 -4.35 -8.44 1.08
N VAL A 171 -3.76 -8.51 -0.13
CA VAL A 171 -2.30 -8.49 -0.33
C VAL A 171 -1.69 -7.15 0.06
N VAL A 172 -2.36 -6.03 -0.24
CA VAL A 172 -1.91 -4.69 0.17
C VAL A 172 -1.73 -4.62 1.69
N LEU A 173 -2.65 -5.18 2.48
CA LEU A 173 -2.53 -5.24 3.93
C LEU A 173 -1.34 -6.11 4.36
N VAL A 174 -1.15 -7.28 3.74
CA VAL A 174 -0.04 -8.18 4.05
C VAL A 174 1.31 -7.52 3.76
N VAL A 175 1.44 -6.84 2.62
CA VAL A 175 2.67 -6.11 2.25
C VAL A 175 2.96 -4.99 3.24
N ALA A 176 1.95 -4.23 3.68
CA ALA A 176 2.14 -3.19 4.68
C ALA A 176 2.64 -3.74 6.03
N VAL A 177 2.14 -4.91 6.47
CA VAL A 177 2.63 -5.57 7.69
C VAL A 177 4.04 -6.14 7.47
N ALA A 178 4.36 -6.60 6.26
CA ALA A 178 5.69 -7.13 5.94
C ALA A 178 6.76 -6.02 5.96
N MET A 179 6.40 -4.82 5.49
CA MET A 179 7.25 -3.62 5.62
C MET A 179 7.59 -3.32 7.09
N LEU A 180 6.61 -3.44 7.99
CA LEU A 180 6.84 -3.27 9.44
C LEU A 180 7.74 -4.38 10.01
N ASN A 181 7.54 -5.63 9.60
CA ASN A 181 8.39 -6.75 10.02
C ASN A 181 9.86 -6.54 9.62
N CYS A 182 10.13 -5.98 8.44
CA CYS A 182 11.50 -5.67 8.02
C CYS A 182 12.18 -4.61 8.90
N LEU A 183 11.41 -3.70 9.52
CA LEU A 183 11.93 -2.69 10.45
C LEU A 183 11.83 -3.12 11.93
N ARG A 184 11.35 -4.35 12.20
CA ARG A 184 11.00 -4.81 13.55
C ARG A 184 12.09 -4.56 14.59
N ASP A 185 13.32 -4.99 14.31
CA ASP A 185 14.42 -4.91 15.29
C ASP A 185 14.83 -3.45 15.59
N GLU A 186 14.64 -2.55 14.62
CA GLU A 186 14.83 -1.12 14.82
C GLU A 186 13.67 -0.51 15.60
N LEU A 187 12.43 -0.77 15.20
CA LEU A 187 11.23 -0.23 15.83
C LEU A 187 11.13 -0.62 17.31
N LEU A 188 11.45 -1.88 17.66
CA LEU A 188 11.42 -2.37 19.05
C LEU A 188 12.51 -1.77 19.93
N ARG A 189 13.63 -1.34 19.34
CA ARG A 189 14.72 -0.66 20.05
C ARG A 189 14.39 0.81 20.35
N LEU A 190 13.61 1.46 19.49
CA LEU A 190 13.17 2.83 19.68
C LEU A 190 12.12 2.92 20.79
N THR A 191 12.18 3.97 21.61
CA THR A 191 11.37 4.06 22.84
C THR A 191 10.37 5.22 22.84
N SER A 192 10.50 6.15 21.91
CA SER A 192 9.67 7.36 21.84
C SER A 192 8.91 7.51 20.51
N LEU A 193 7.75 8.15 20.57
CA LEU A 193 6.95 8.47 19.38
C LEU A 193 7.73 9.35 18.38
N SER A 194 8.52 10.30 18.88
CA SER A 194 9.35 11.22 18.09
C SER A 194 10.44 10.54 17.29
N GLU A 195 10.85 9.32 17.65
CA GLU A 195 11.84 8.54 16.89
C GLU A 195 11.14 7.58 15.91
N ILE A 196 10.09 6.90 16.37
CA ILE A 196 9.42 5.86 15.59
C ILE A 196 8.61 6.43 14.44
N LEU A 197 7.82 7.49 14.70
CA LEU A 197 6.89 7.99 13.69
C LEU A 197 7.61 8.53 12.44
N PRO A 198 8.71 9.30 12.55
CA PRO A 198 9.46 9.72 11.37
C PRO A 198 9.99 8.56 10.53
N LEU A 199 10.47 7.49 11.18
CA LEU A 199 10.94 6.28 10.49
C LEU A 199 9.82 5.60 9.68
N LEU A 200 8.60 5.56 10.23
CA LEU A 200 7.44 5.01 9.54
C LEU A 200 6.89 5.97 8.46
N GLN A 201 6.99 7.28 8.66
CA GLN A 201 6.54 8.26 7.67
C GLN A 201 7.53 8.45 6.51
N SER A 202 8.80 8.13 6.73
CA SER A 202 9.88 8.15 5.74
C SER A 202 10.58 6.80 5.75
N TYR A 203 9.95 5.81 5.10
CA TYR A 203 10.45 4.44 5.09
C TYR A 203 11.89 4.40 4.55
N PRO A 204 12.84 3.73 5.24
CA PRO A 204 14.24 3.75 4.84
C PRO A 204 14.46 3.02 3.50
N PRO A 205 15.45 3.44 2.70
CA PRO A 205 15.80 2.73 1.47
C PRO A 205 16.09 1.25 1.74
N CYS A 206 15.42 0.37 1.00
CA CYS A 206 15.58 -1.08 1.13
C CYS A 206 15.39 -1.76 -0.23
N ASP A 207 15.76 -3.04 -0.32
CA ASP A 207 15.34 -3.88 -1.43
C ASP A 207 13.87 -4.29 -1.20
N VAL A 208 12.97 -3.84 -2.07
CA VAL A 208 11.54 -4.18 -1.95
C VAL A 208 11.29 -5.68 -1.97
N ASN A 209 12.16 -6.47 -2.60
CA ASN A 209 12.03 -7.92 -2.62
C ASN A 209 12.14 -8.55 -1.23
N ASP A 210 12.76 -7.89 -0.25
CA ASP A 210 12.91 -8.43 1.10
C ASP A 210 11.57 -8.52 1.82
N PHE A 211 10.78 -7.44 1.84
CA PHE A 211 9.44 -7.50 2.43
C PHE A 211 8.44 -8.26 1.54
N LEU A 212 8.61 -8.25 0.21
CA LEU A 212 7.76 -9.06 -0.68
C LEU A 212 7.93 -10.56 -0.44
N LYS A 213 9.15 -11.04 -0.16
CA LYS A 213 9.41 -12.44 0.23
C LYS A 213 8.73 -12.79 1.55
N VAL A 214 8.77 -11.89 2.54
CA VAL A 214 8.07 -12.07 3.82
C VAL A 214 6.55 -12.16 3.59
N ALA A 215 6.00 -11.23 2.81
CA ALA A 215 4.58 -11.22 2.45
C ALA A 215 4.18 -12.53 1.76
N MET A 216 4.97 -13.00 0.79
CA MET A 216 4.72 -14.26 0.09
C MET A 216 4.72 -15.45 1.04
N GLY A 217 5.72 -15.54 1.94
CA GLY A 217 5.78 -16.62 2.93
C GLY A 217 4.58 -16.65 3.88
N TRP A 218 4.00 -15.50 4.22
CA TRP A 218 2.75 -15.44 4.98
C TRP A 218 1.52 -15.82 4.15
N ILE A 219 1.45 -15.40 2.89
CA ILE A 219 0.38 -15.78 1.97
C ILE A 219 0.37 -17.30 1.77
N ASP A 220 1.53 -17.92 1.54
CA ASP A 220 1.64 -19.38 1.37
C ASP A 220 1.24 -20.15 2.63
N ARG A 221 1.63 -19.64 3.80
CA ARG A 221 1.39 -20.32 5.08
C ARG A 221 -0.07 -20.22 5.52
N TYR A 222 -0.67 -19.03 5.42
CA TYR A 222 -1.98 -18.76 6.02
C TYR A 222 -3.11 -18.66 4.99
N GLY A 223 -2.77 -18.38 3.73
CA GLY A 223 -3.72 -18.11 2.66
C GLY A 223 -4.58 -16.87 2.90
N PHE A 224 -5.38 -16.53 1.90
CA PHE A 224 -6.32 -15.41 2.02
C PHE A 224 -7.56 -15.72 2.85
N ARG A 225 -7.83 -16.99 3.15
CA ARG A 225 -8.94 -17.39 4.04
C ARG A 225 -8.78 -16.77 5.42
N LEU A 226 -7.57 -16.83 5.98
CA LEU A 226 -7.30 -16.21 7.28
C LEU A 226 -7.48 -14.70 7.23
N VAL A 227 -7.00 -14.03 6.17
CA VAL A 227 -7.17 -12.59 6.01
C VAL A 227 -8.67 -12.22 5.97
N LYS A 228 -9.50 -13.04 5.32
CA LYS A 228 -10.97 -12.88 5.30
C LYS A 228 -11.59 -13.10 6.69
N GLU A 229 -11.15 -14.12 7.43
CA GLU A 229 -11.60 -14.36 8.81
C GLU A 229 -11.22 -13.19 9.75
N LEU A 230 -10.01 -12.64 9.60
CA LEU A 230 -9.54 -11.51 10.40
C LEU A 230 -10.31 -10.20 10.12
N LYS A 231 -10.84 -10.00 8.90
CA LYS A 231 -11.63 -8.81 8.56
C LYS A 231 -12.93 -8.71 9.38
N VAL A 232 -13.48 -9.84 9.83
CA VAL A 232 -14.69 -9.88 10.65
C VAL A 232 -14.42 -10.19 12.14
N ALA A 233 -13.15 -10.46 12.49
CA ALA A 233 -12.75 -10.87 13.83
C ALA A 233 -12.80 -9.73 14.85
N THR A 234 -13.27 -9.99 16.08
CA THR A 234 -13.02 -9.11 17.22
C THR A 234 -11.57 -9.22 17.71
N SER A 235 -11.11 -8.30 18.55
CA SER A 235 -9.76 -8.40 19.16
C SER A 235 -9.56 -9.71 19.93
N GLU A 236 -10.63 -10.27 20.52
CA GLU A 236 -10.57 -11.56 21.20
C GLU A 236 -10.45 -12.74 20.20
N ASP A 237 -11.11 -12.64 19.06
CA ASP A 237 -11.02 -13.65 18.00
C ASP A 237 -9.62 -13.70 17.37
N VAL A 238 -8.94 -12.55 17.25
CA VAL A 238 -7.53 -12.50 16.83
C VAL A 238 -6.65 -13.33 17.78
N LEU A 239 -6.82 -13.16 19.10
CA LEU A 239 -6.08 -13.95 20.10
C LEU A 239 -6.41 -15.44 20.05
N ARG A 240 -7.65 -15.81 19.71
CA ARG A 240 -8.05 -17.22 19.52
C ARG A 240 -7.39 -17.81 18.28
N LEU A 241 -7.36 -17.06 17.18
CA LEU A 241 -6.68 -17.47 15.94
C LEU A 241 -5.17 -17.63 16.16
N GLN A 242 -4.53 -16.71 16.89
CA GLN A 242 -3.11 -16.84 17.22
C GLN A 242 -2.80 -18.13 17.97
N ARG A 243 -3.61 -18.48 18.97
CA ARG A 243 -3.49 -19.75 19.70
C ARG A 243 -3.65 -20.96 18.78
N ARG A 244 -4.62 -20.91 17.84
CA ARG A 244 -4.87 -21.99 16.86
C ARG A 244 -3.69 -22.20 15.90
N PHE A 245 -3.03 -21.12 15.48
CA PHE A 245 -1.88 -21.18 14.57
C PHE A 245 -0.53 -21.24 15.30
N CYS A 246 -0.53 -21.45 16.62
CA CYS A 246 0.66 -21.46 17.47
C CYS A 246 1.55 -20.23 17.28
N ILE A 247 0.95 -19.07 16.98
CA ILE A 247 1.68 -17.80 16.91
C ILE A 247 1.99 -17.37 18.35
N PRO A 248 3.28 -17.20 18.69
CA PRO A 248 3.67 -16.86 20.06
C PRO A 248 3.09 -15.50 20.49
N VAL A 249 2.42 -15.45 21.65
CA VAL A 249 1.83 -14.23 22.23
C VAL A 249 2.93 -13.48 23.02
N PRO A 250 3.00 -12.13 22.96
CA PRO A 250 4.01 -11.36 23.69
C PRO A 250 4.01 -11.67 25.19
N GLY A 251 5.19 -11.99 25.74
CA GLY A 251 5.39 -12.31 27.16
C GLY A 251 5.59 -13.78 27.51
N ASP A 252 5.44 -14.72 26.57
CA ASP A 252 5.68 -16.15 26.82
C ASP A 252 7.17 -16.53 26.77
N ALA A 253 7.66 -17.35 27.70
CA ALA A 253 9.07 -17.73 27.79
C ALA A 253 9.58 -18.56 26.58
N SER A 254 8.67 -19.22 25.84
CA SER A 254 8.95 -20.00 24.62
C SER A 254 9.02 -19.14 23.33
N TRP A 255 8.78 -17.83 23.45
CA TRP A 255 8.58 -16.92 22.33
C TRP A 255 9.85 -16.65 21.52
N SER A 256 10.96 -16.33 22.20
CA SER A 256 12.19 -15.89 21.55
C SER A 256 12.89 -16.97 20.70
N SER A 257 12.61 -18.26 20.97
CA SER A 257 13.10 -19.42 20.22
C SER A 257 12.14 -19.83 19.10
N SER A 258 10.83 -19.91 19.40
CA SER A 258 9.81 -20.27 18.40
C SER A 258 9.63 -19.19 17.33
N PHE A 259 9.66 -17.91 17.68
CA PHE A 259 9.54 -16.80 16.72
C PHE A 259 10.77 -16.67 15.81
N ARG A 260 11.98 -16.86 16.35
CA ARG A 260 13.21 -16.96 15.53
C ARG A 260 13.17 -18.18 14.61
N GLY A 261 12.67 -19.32 15.08
CA GLY A 261 12.42 -20.49 14.24
C GLY A 261 11.37 -20.23 13.16
N LEU A 262 10.30 -19.51 13.48
CA LEU A 262 9.23 -19.12 12.55
C LEU A 262 9.76 -18.21 11.45
N MET A 263 10.50 -17.16 11.82
CA MET A 263 11.12 -16.21 10.88
C MET A 263 12.24 -16.85 10.06
N SER A 264 13.03 -17.75 10.66
CA SER A 264 14.03 -18.54 9.93
C SER A 264 13.35 -19.47 8.93
N SER A 265 12.27 -20.16 9.32
CA SER A 265 11.48 -21.03 8.45
C SER A 265 10.79 -20.27 7.32
N VAL A 266 10.25 -19.06 7.57
CA VAL A 266 9.68 -18.21 6.52
C VAL A 266 10.78 -17.72 5.57
N LYS A 267 11.92 -17.25 6.09
CA LYS A 267 13.07 -16.82 5.27
C LYS A 267 13.71 -17.97 4.49
N GLU A 268 13.70 -19.18 5.04
CA GLU A 268 14.27 -20.38 4.42
C GLU A 268 13.31 -20.98 3.38
N PHE A 269 12.01 -20.99 3.64
CA PHE A 269 10.99 -21.36 2.65
C PHE A 269 10.96 -20.36 1.49
N ALA A 270 11.04 -19.06 1.78
CA ALA A 270 11.12 -18.01 0.76
C ALA A 270 12.42 -18.05 -0.09
N LYS A 271 13.49 -18.72 0.37
CA LYS A 271 14.68 -18.98 -0.47
C LYS A 271 14.47 -20.07 -1.51
N HIS A 272 13.46 -20.93 -1.34
CA HIS A 272 13.17 -22.07 -2.23
C HIS A 272 12.11 -21.76 -3.28
N ILE A 273 11.42 -20.62 -3.18
CA ILE A 273 10.49 -20.14 -4.18
C ILE A 273 11.30 -19.28 -5.17
N ARG A 274 11.64 -19.89 -6.32
CA ARG A 274 12.24 -19.23 -7.49
C ARG A 274 11.22 -19.08 -8.60
#